data_AF-A0A8U0M1X9-F1
#
_entry.id   AF-A0A8U0M1X9-F1
#
_cell.length_a   1.000
_cell.length_b   1.000
_cell.length_c   1.000
_cell.angle_alpha   90.00
_cell.angle_beta   90.00
_cell.angle_gamma   90.00
#
_symmetry.space_group_name_H-M   'P 1'
#
loop_
_entity.id
_entity.type
_entity.pdbx_description
1 polymer ?
#
loop_
_entity_poly.entity_id
_entity_poly.type
_entity_poly.pdbx_seq_one_letter_code
_entity_poly.pdbx_strand_id
1 'polypeptide(L)'
;MEATFVAKPSELKEQLLQKIEQFFEGDDRPVTVTLKRDDVPRYDPQELLKRMQETRQKYPPKKIDADIDINKLIDEMYWEGNH
;
A
#
# COMPACT_ATOMS: atom_id res chain seq x y z
N MET A 1 -12.36 20.17 -0.68
CA MET A 1 -12.02 18.74 -0.52
C MET A 1 -10.50 18.65 -0.58
N GLU A 2 -9.85 17.88 0.27
CA GLU A 2 -8.39 17.70 0.28
C GLU A 2 -8.06 16.24 -0.04
N ALA A 3 -7.13 16.02 -0.98
CA ALA A 3 -6.70 14.68 -1.39
C ALA A 3 -5.17 14.62 -1.40
N THR A 4 -4.61 13.57 -0.81
CA THR A 4 -3.16 13.33 -0.78
C THR A 4 -2.82 12.11 -1.62
N PHE A 5 -1.93 12.30 -2.60
CA PHE A 5 -1.44 11.23 -3.48
C PHE A 5 0.03 10.95 -3.20
N VAL A 6 0.40 9.67 -3.25
CA VAL A 6 1.79 9.23 -3.08
C VAL A 6 2.20 8.53 -4.35
N ALA A 7 3.14 9.13 -5.07
CA ALA A 7 3.62 8.63 -6.36
C ALA A 7 5.15 8.56 -6.35
N LYS A 8 5.70 7.60 -7.08
CA LYS A 8 7.14 7.58 -7.35
C LYS A 8 7.51 8.75 -8.27
N PRO A 9 8.76 9.23 -8.23
CA PRO A 9 9.21 10.27 -9.17
C PRO A 9 8.99 9.90 -10.64
N SER A 10 9.11 8.61 -10.99
CA SER A 10 8.85 8.08 -12.33
C SER A 10 7.38 8.08 -12.74
N GLU A 11 6.46 8.22 -11.78
CA GLU A 11 5.01 8.20 -11.97
C GLU A 11 4.41 9.60 -12.02
N LEU A 12 5.20 10.64 -11.69
CA LEU A 12 4.88 12.05 -11.92
C LEU A 12 4.95 12.35 -13.43
N LYS A 13 3.91 11.94 -14.14
CA LYS A 13 3.69 12.22 -15.57
C LYS A 13 2.39 13.01 -15.75
N GLU A 14 2.20 13.56 -16.96
CA GLU A 14 0.98 14.29 -17.35
C GLU A 14 -0.31 13.53 -17.03
N GLN A 15 -0.29 12.19 -17.12
CA GLN A 15 -1.43 11.34 -16.78
C GLN A 15 -1.88 11.46 -15.31
N LEU A 16 -0.96 11.71 -14.37
CA LEU A 16 -1.31 11.92 -12.98
C LEU A 16 -1.99 13.28 -12.78
N LEU A 17 -1.52 14.32 -13.47
CA LEU A 17 -2.12 15.65 -13.44
C LEU A 17 -3.55 15.61 -14.01
N GLN A 18 -3.76 14.93 -15.13
CA GLN A 18 -5.10 14.75 -15.71
C GLN A 18 -6.07 14.04 -14.75
N LYS A 19 -5.60 13.03 -14.00
CA LYS A 19 -6.43 12.37 -12.98
C LYS A 19 -6.77 13.29 -11.81
N ILE A 20 -5.84 14.17 -11.41
CA ILE A 20 -6.11 15.17 -10.37
C ILE A 20 -7.15 16.16 -10.88
N GLU A 21 -7.05 16.64 -12.13
CA GLU A 21 -8.04 17.54 -12.74
C GLU A 21 -9.44 16.91 -12.77
N GLN A 22 -9.57 15.66 -13.19
CA GLN A 22 -10.85 14.93 -13.19
C GLN A 22 -11.48 14.83 -11.78
N PHE A 23 -10.66 14.73 -10.74
CA PHE A 23 -11.16 14.66 -9.36
C PHE A 23 -11.85 15.95 -8.88
N PHE A 24 -11.54 17.08 -9.51
CA PHE A 24 -12.11 18.39 -9.19
C PHE A 24 -12.98 18.94 -10.34
N GLU A 25 -13.32 18.10 -11.31
CA GLU A 25 -14.17 18.46 -12.44
C GLU A 25 -15.57 18.88 -11.94
N GLY A 26 -15.98 20.12 -12.26
CA GLY A 26 -17.24 20.72 -11.80
C GLY A 26 -17.13 21.66 -10.60
N ASP A 27 -15.93 21.88 -10.06
CA ASP A 27 -15.66 22.88 -9.01
C ASP A 27 -14.87 24.06 -9.62
N ASP A 28 -15.49 25.24 -9.73
CA ASP A 28 -14.88 26.46 -10.32
C ASP A 28 -13.82 27.13 -9.44
N ARG A 29 -13.47 26.50 -8.31
CA ARG A 29 -12.48 27.03 -7.37
C ARG A 29 -11.05 26.65 -7.80
N PRO A 30 -10.06 27.52 -7.57
CA PRO A 30 -8.67 27.20 -7.88
C PRO A 30 -8.19 25.99 -7.06
N VAL A 31 -7.54 25.04 -7.75
CA VAL A 31 -6.93 23.86 -7.13
C VAL A 31 -5.46 24.16 -6.81
N THR A 32 -5.09 24.03 -5.54
CA THR A 32 -3.70 24.20 -5.09
C THR A 32 -3.04 22.83 -4.94
N VAL A 33 -1.98 22.56 -5.72
CA VAL A 33 -1.20 21.31 -5.63
C VAL A 33 0.10 21.57 -4.87
N THR A 34 0.33 20.84 -3.78
CA THR A 34 1.57 20.91 -3.00
C THR A 34 2.36 19.62 -3.18
N LEU A 35 3.56 19.71 -3.75
CA LEU A 35 4.48 18.58 -3.87
C LEU A 35 5.45 18.57 -2.68
N LYS A 36 5.42 17.50 -1.89
CA LYS A 36 6.43 17.24 -0.86
C LYS A 36 7.25 16.02 -1.26
N ARG A 37 8.57 16.19 -1.30
CA ARG A 37 9.50 15.08 -1.48
C ARG A 37 9.99 14.69 -0.09
N ASP A 38 9.53 13.55 0.40
CA ASP A 38 10.12 12.92 1.57
C ASP A 38 11.39 12.18 1.12
N ASP A 39 12.55 12.72 1.49
CA ASP A 39 13.83 12.02 1.34
C ASP A 39 14.07 11.01 2.47
N VAL A 40 13.16 10.97 3.46
CA VAL A 40 13.18 9.98 4.54
C VAL A 40 12.40 8.74 4.11
N PRO A 41 12.99 7.53 4.20
CA PRO A 41 12.25 6.31 3.93
C PRO A 41 11.02 6.22 4.83
N ARG A 42 9.87 5.90 4.23
CA ARG A 42 8.57 5.77 4.91
C ARG A 42 8.56 4.81 6.10
N TYR A 43 9.52 3.88 6.10
CA TYR A 43 9.69 2.87 7.13
C TYR A 43 11.16 2.83 7.51
N ASP A 44 11.44 2.66 8.81
CA ASP A 44 12.77 2.35 9.27
C ASP A 44 13.16 0.94 8.77
N PRO A 45 14.23 0.80 7.96
CA PRO A 45 14.69 -0.50 7.47
C PRO A 45 14.97 -1.50 8.60
N GLN A 46 15.41 -1.03 9.77
CA GLN A 46 15.68 -1.89 10.93
C GLN A 46 14.38 -2.42 11.53
N GLU A 47 13.36 -1.57 11.64
CA GLU A 47 12.04 -1.98 12.11
C GLU A 47 11.39 -2.98 11.16
N LEU A 48 11.51 -2.77 9.85
CA LEU A 48 10.97 -3.67 8.84
C LEU A 48 11.66 -5.04 8.91
N LEU A 49 12.99 -5.08 9.07
CA LEU A 49 13.73 -6.32 9.26
C LEU A 49 13.29 -7.06 10.54
N LYS A 50 13.13 -6.33 11.65
CA LYS A 50 12.66 -6.89 12.92
C LYS A 50 11.26 -7.50 12.77
N ARG A 51 10.31 -6.77 12.17
CA ARG A 51 8.95 -7.28 11.90
C ARG A 51 8.96 -8.52 11.01
N MET A 52 9.83 -8.55 9.99
CA MET A 52 9.99 -9.75 9.15
C MET A 52 10.51 -10.96 9.94
N GLN A 53 11.48 -10.75 10.84
CA GLN A 53 12.00 -11.82 11.70
C GLN A 53 10.94 -12.33 12.68
N GLU A 54 10.22 -11.43 13.34
CA GLU A 54 9.12 -11.77 14.25
C GLU A 54 8.01 -12.54 13.51
N THR A 55 7.65 -12.10 12.31
CA THR A 55 6.63 -12.77 11.48
C THR A 55 7.09 -14.16 11.08
N ARG A 56 8.36 -14.35 10.68
CA ARG A 56 8.91 -15.68 10.35
C ARG A 56 8.98 -16.61 11.54
N GLN A 57 9.22 -16.09 12.75
CA GLN A 57 9.19 -16.89 13.97
C GLN A 57 7.75 -17.28 14.34
N LYS A 58 6.81 -16.33 14.25
CA LYS A 58 5.40 -16.55 14.59
C LYS A 58 4.68 -17.44 13.58
N TYR A 59 5.01 -17.28 12.30
CA TYR A 59 4.41 -17.99 11.17
C TYR A 59 5.52 -18.62 10.32
N PRO A 60 6.08 -19.76 10.76
CA PRO A 60 7.12 -20.44 10.00
C PRO A 60 6.58 -20.88 8.63
N PRO A 61 7.41 -20.85 7.57
CA PRO A 61 7.01 -21.33 6.26
C PRO A 61 6.49 -22.77 6.34
N LYS A 62 5.23 -22.98 5.92
CA LYS A 62 4.63 -24.31 5.80
C LYS A 62 4.78 -24.78 4.36
N LYS A 63 5.17 -26.05 4.16
CA LYS A 63 5.05 -26.68 2.84
C LYS A 63 3.56 -26.89 2.59
N ILE A 64 3.10 -26.43 1.43
CA ILE A 64 1.76 -26.69 0.93
C ILE A 64 1.85 -27.70 -0.21
N ASP A 65 0.90 -28.62 -0.28
CA ASP A 65 0.81 -29.57 -1.39
C ASP A 65 0.37 -28.84 -2.66
N ALA A 66 0.81 -29.33 -3.82
CA ALA A 66 0.53 -28.70 -5.12
C ALA A 66 -0.99 -28.66 -5.44
N ASP A 67 -1.77 -29.56 -4.86
CA ASP A 67 -3.21 -29.69 -5.06
C ASP A 67 -4.05 -28.92 -4.03
N ILE A 68 -3.43 -28.05 -3.22
CA ILE A 68 -4.16 -27.29 -2.20
C ILE A 68 -4.99 -26.16 -2.83
N ASP A 69 -6.22 -25.99 -2.34
CA ASP A 69 -7.01 -24.80 -2.64
C ASP A 69 -6.51 -23.61 -1.80
N ILE A 70 -5.75 -22.73 -2.43
CA ILE A 70 -5.18 -21.53 -1.81
C ILE A 70 -6.29 -20.63 -1.24
N ASN A 71 -7.46 -20.54 -1.88
CA ASN A 71 -8.53 -19.66 -1.42
C ASN A 71 -9.11 -20.17 -0.09
N LYS A 72 -9.34 -21.48 0.01
CA LYS A 72 -9.80 -22.12 1.25
C LYS A 72 -8.80 -21.91 2.40
N LEU A 73 -7.50 -22.04 2.11
CA LEU A 73 -6.45 -21.81 3.09
C LEU A 73 -6.44 -20.36 3.60
N ILE A 74 -6.64 -19.40 2.70
CA ILE A 74 -6.73 -17.98 3.04
C ILE A 74 -7.94 -17.71 3.94
N ASP A 75 -9.10 -18.27 3.61
CA ASP A 75 -10.32 -18.11 4.40
C ASP A 75 -10.15 -18.65 5.84
N GLU A 76 -9.52 -19.82 5.99
CA GLU A 76 -9.18 -20.38 7.31
C GLU A 76 -8.25 -19.47 8.11
N MET A 77 -7.26 -18.83 7.47
CA MET A 77 -6.34 -17.89 8.12
C MET A 77 -7.03 -16.59 8.58
N TYR A 78 -7.99 -16.07 7.81
CA TYR A 78 -8.76 -14.89 8.21
C TYR A 78 -9.78 -15.18 9.31
N TRP A 79 -10.25 -16.43 9.43
CA TRP A 79 -11.16 -16.84 10.51
C TRP A 79 -10.48 -16.83 11.89
N GLU A 80 -9.21 -17.21 11.99
CA GLU A 80 -8.45 -17.20 13.26
C GLU A 80 -8.15 -15.79 13.80
N GLY A 81 -8.39 -14.72 13.03
CA GLY A 81 -8.14 -13.33 13.42
C GLY A 81 -9.36 -12.54 13.88
N ASN A 82 -10.55 -13.15 13.92
CA ASN A 82 -11.84 -12.47 14.17
C ASN A 82 -12.56 -12.92 15.47
N HIS A 83 -11.81 -13.41 16.45
CA HIS A 83 -12.28 -13.64 17.82
C HIS A 83 -11.40 -12.95 18.87
#